data_AF-A0A1V5JY30-F1
#
_entry.id   AF-A0A1V5JY30-F1
#
_cell.length_a   1.000
_cell.length_b   1.000
_cell.length_c   1.000
_cell.angle_alpha   90.00
_cell.angle_beta   90.00
_cell.angle_gamma   90.00
#
_symmetry.space_group_name_H-M   'P 1'
#
loop_
_entity.id
_entity.type
_entity.pdbx_description
1 polymer ?
#
loop_
_entity_poly.entity_id
_entity_poly.type
_entity_poly.pdbx_seq_one_letter_code
_entity_poly.pdbx_strand_id
1 'polypeptide(L)'
;MTFRVLDEGGREVYSLNFVDRERFLSSGLCDYQTNINYAQGAPRVADKPLMVKAVRVVEPRNVDIVVPNSAAGKIKGSAYDFRVTCRVTVVKR
;
A
#
# COMPACT_ATOMS: atom_id res chain seq x y z
N MET A 1 -6.65 -9.98 11.09
CA MET A 1 -7.17 -9.68 9.73
C MET A 1 -6.31 -8.56 9.16
N THR A 2 -5.75 -8.71 7.97
CA THR A 2 -4.90 -7.69 7.32
C THR A 2 -5.44 -7.36 5.94
N PHE A 3 -5.16 -6.16 5.44
CA PHE A 3 -5.50 -5.80 4.07
C PHE A 3 -4.43 -6.23 3.08
N ARG A 4 -4.84 -6.34 1.83
CA ARG A 4 -3.97 -6.57 0.68
C ARG A 4 -4.23 -5.50 -0.37
N VAL A 5 -3.22 -5.25 -1.18
CA VAL A 5 -3.35 -4.47 -2.41
C VAL A 5 -3.26 -5.43 -3.57
N LEU A 6 -4.27 -5.41 -4.43
CA LEU A 6 -4.40 -6.28 -5.58
C LEU A 6 -4.32 -5.45 -6.87
N ASP A 7 -3.85 -6.08 -7.95
CA ASP A 7 -4.06 -5.55 -9.30
C ASP A 7 -5.48 -5.84 -9.79
N GLU A 8 -5.85 -5.32 -10.96
CA GLU A 8 -7.22 -5.45 -11.48
C GLU A 8 -7.59 -6.91 -11.80
N GLY A 9 -6.59 -7.76 -12.02
CA GLY A 9 -6.72 -9.21 -12.20
C GLY A 9 -6.74 -10.00 -10.89
N GLY A 10 -6.72 -9.34 -9.74
CA GLY A 10 -6.82 -9.96 -8.42
C GLY A 10 -5.49 -10.52 -7.89
N ARG A 11 -4.35 -10.23 -8.52
CA ARG A 11 -3.05 -10.70 -8.03
C ARG A 11 -2.52 -9.76 -6.96
N GLU A 12 -1.91 -10.32 -5.93
CA GLU A 12 -1.31 -9.54 -4.85
C GLU A 12 -0.13 -8.70 -5.34
N VAL A 13 -0.15 -7.43 -4.99
CA VAL A 13 0.90 -6.45 -5.27
C VAL A 13 1.57 -6.02 -3.96
N TYR A 14 0.80 -5.98 -2.87
CA TYR A 14 1.28 -5.76 -1.51
C TYR A 14 0.43 -6.54 -0.50
N SER A 15 1.07 -7.27 0.39
CA SER A 15 0.48 -8.09 1.44
C SER A 15 1.60 -8.52 2.40
N LEU A 16 1.26 -9.30 3.44
CA LEU A 16 2.26 -9.88 4.36
C LEU A 16 3.30 -10.77 3.65
N ASN A 17 3.05 -11.22 2.42
CA ASN A 17 3.99 -12.04 1.66
C ASN A 17 5.23 -11.26 1.17
N PHE A 18 5.17 -9.93 1.18
CA PHE A 18 6.25 -9.07 0.66
C PHE A 18 7.04 -8.36 1.75
N VAL A 19 6.61 -8.44 3.00
CA VAL A 19 7.16 -7.62 4.08
C VAL A 19 8.21 -8.37 4.88
N ASP A 20 9.20 -7.62 5.38
CA ASP A 20 10.07 -8.14 6.41
C ASP A 20 9.31 -8.26 7.74
N ARG A 21 9.53 -9.37 8.45
CA ARG A 21 8.77 -9.68 9.67
C ARG A 21 9.10 -8.71 10.81
N GLU A 22 10.37 -8.34 10.99
CA GLU A 22 10.76 -7.43 12.07
C GLU A 22 10.22 -6.02 11.82
N ARG A 23 10.30 -5.55 10.57
CA ARG A 23 9.71 -4.27 10.15
C ARG A 23 8.20 -4.24 10.33
N PHE A 24 7.51 -5.34 9.97
CA PHE A 24 6.08 -5.48 10.19
C PHE A 24 5.72 -5.46 11.68
N LEU A 25 6.47 -6.18 12.54
CA LEU A 25 6.22 -6.19 13.97
C LEU A 25 6.46 -4.81 14.62
N SER A 26 7.45 -4.06 14.14
CA SER A 26 7.79 -2.74 14.67
C SER A 26 6.82 -1.64 14.22
N SER A 27 6.38 -1.65 12.96
CA SER A 27 5.63 -0.54 12.37
C SER A 27 4.22 -0.89 11.90
N GLY A 28 3.83 -2.16 11.93
CA GLY A 28 2.61 -2.63 11.25
C GLY A 28 2.74 -2.63 9.72
N LEU A 29 1.67 -3.02 9.02
CA LEU A 29 1.68 -3.14 7.55
C LEU A 29 1.54 -1.80 6.84
N CYS A 30 0.80 -0.86 7.40
CA CYS A 30 0.65 0.49 6.89
C CYS A 30 0.24 1.43 8.02
N ASP A 31 0.26 2.72 7.74
CA ASP A 31 -0.47 3.71 8.53
C ASP A 31 -1.73 4.17 7.78
N TYR A 32 -2.73 4.65 8.52
CA TYR A 32 -3.99 5.14 7.96
C TYR A 32 -4.10 6.64 8.16
N GLN A 33 -4.46 7.35 7.10
CA GLN A 33 -4.60 8.80 7.12
C GLN A 33 -5.94 9.23 6.51
N THR A 34 -6.46 10.37 6.92
CA THR A 34 -7.73 10.93 6.39
C THR A 34 -7.50 12.08 5.41
N ASN A 35 -6.29 12.64 5.38
CA ASN A 35 -5.93 13.76 4.53
C ASN A 35 -4.73 13.41 3.65
N ILE A 36 -4.94 13.46 2.34
CA ILE A 36 -3.92 13.12 1.34
C ILE A 36 -2.74 14.09 1.35
N ASN A 37 -2.96 15.38 1.65
CA ASN A 37 -1.90 16.39 1.66
C ASN A 37 -0.94 16.17 2.83
N TYR A 38 -1.48 15.77 3.99
CA TYR A 38 -0.66 15.38 5.13
C TYR A 38 0.07 14.06 4.86
N ALA A 39 -0.63 13.06 4.31
CA ALA A 39 -0.08 11.73 4.06
C ALA A 39 1.17 11.75 3.15
N GLN A 40 1.22 12.66 2.18
CA GLN A 40 2.36 12.81 1.26
C GLN A 40 3.66 13.22 1.96
N GLY A 41 3.57 13.98 3.06
CA GLY A 41 4.73 14.41 3.85
C GLY A 41 4.97 13.53 5.09
N ALA A 42 4.21 12.44 5.26
CA ALA A 42 4.33 11.62 6.44
C ALA A 42 5.70 10.91 6.48
N PRO A 43 6.39 10.86 7.64
CA PRO A 43 7.69 10.21 7.77
C PRO A 43 7.72 8.76 7.27
N ARG A 44 6.57 8.09 7.33
CA ARG A 44 6.40 6.71 6.86
C ARG A 44 6.71 6.54 5.37
N VAL A 45 6.26 7.45 4.52
CA VAL A 45 6.44 7.35 3.06
C VAL A 45 7.55 8.25 2.51
N ALA A 46 8.07 9.17 3.33
CA ALA A 46 9.12 10.15 2.98
C ALA A 46 8.77 11.01 1.75
N ASP A 47 9.75 11.75 1.23
CA ASP A 47 9.53 12.94 0.40
C ASP A 47 9.03 12.68 -1.03
N LYS A 48 9.11 11.44 -1.53
CA LYS A 48 8.75 11.10 -2.93
C LYS A 48 7.89 9.82 -3.01
N PRO A 49 6.68 9.81 -2.42
CA PRO A 49 5.83 8.63 -2.43
C PRO A 49 5.25 8.34 -3.83
N LEU A 50 5.05 7.07 -4.15
CA LEU A 50 4.24 6.68 -5.30
C LEU A 50 2.76 6.86 -4.96
N MET A 51 2.13 7.88 -5.54
CA MET A 51 0.72 8.16 -5.34
C MET A 51 -0.15 7.28 -6.25
N VAL A 52 -1.04 6.50 -5.64
CA VAL A 52 -1.93 5.58 -6.35
C VAL A 52 -3.36 5.79 -5.90
N LYS A 53 -4.27 6.01 -6.86
CA LYS A 53 -5.71 6.01 -6.62
C LYS A 53 -6.25 4.58 -6.78
N ALA A 54 -6.96 4.09 -5.76
CA ALA A 54 -7.66 2.82 -5.84
C ALA A 54 -8.78 2.87 -6.89
N VAL A 55 -8.99 1.76 -7.59
CA VAL A 55 -10.09 1.58 -8.55
C VAL A 55 -11.35 1.16 -7.80
N ARG A 56 -11.21 0.22 -6.87
CA ARG A 56 -12.29 -0.33 -6.04
C ARG A 56 -11.72 -0.98 -4.79
N VAL A 57 -12.60 -1.33 -3.87
CA VAL A 57 -12.33 -2.24 -2.76
C VAL A 57 -13.00 -3.58 -3.02
N VAL A 58 -12.49 -4.66 -2.43
CA VAL A 58 -13.07 -5.99 -2.57
C VAL A 58 -14.20 -6.18 -1.55
N GLU A 59 -15.40 -6.38 -2.06
CA GLU A 59 -16.59 -6.72 -1.29
C GLU A 59 -16.54 -8.17 -0.76
N PRO A 60 -17.28 -8.49 0.33
CA PRO A 60 -18.15 -7.59 1.10
C PRO A 60 -17.41 -6.85 2.22
N ARG A 61 -16.16 -7.24 2.51
CA ARG A 61 -15.43 -6.71 3.67
C ARG A 61 -14.85 -5.32 3.44
N ASN A 62 -14.66 -4.89 2.20
CA ASN A 62 -14.11 -3.59 1.83
C ASN A 62 -12.73 -3.32 2.45
N VAL A 63 -11.94 -4.37 2.64
CA VAL A 63 -10.60 -4.32 3.24
C VAL A 63 -9.53 -4.35 2.16
N ASP A 64 -9.63 -5.28 1.21
CA ASP A 64 -8.63 -5.39 0.14
C ASP A 64 -8.84 -4.29 -0.91
N ILE A 65 -7.74 -3.67 -1.34
CA ILE A 65 -7.73 -2.49 -2.20
C ILE A 65 -7.27 -2.91 -3.59
N VAL A 66 -8.03 -2.58 -4.63
CA VAL A 66 -7.64 -2.83 -6.02
C VAL A 66 -7.05 -1.56 -6.62
N VAL A 67 -5.84 -1.66 -7.17
CA VAL A 67 -5.14 -0.58 -7.89
C VAL A 67 -5.08 -0.87 -9.38
N PRO A 68 -4.97 0.17 -10.24
CA PRO A 68 -4.89 -0.05 -11.68
C PRO A 68 -3.62 -0.82 -12.04
N ASN A 69 -3.65 -1.61 -13.12
CA ASN A 69 -2.51 -2.43 -13.55
C ASN A 69 -1.25 -1.59 -13.83
N SER A 70 -1.41 -0.35 -14.29
CA SER A 70 -0.31 0.60 -14.49
C SER A 70 0.41 0.97 -13.19
N ALA A 71 -0.34 1.13 -12.09
CA ALA A 71 0.23 1.35 -10.77
C ALA A 71 0.85 0.07 -10.21
N ALA A 72 0.20 -1.09 -10.40
CA ALA A 72 0.77 -2.37 -10.00
C ALA A 72 2.13 -2.64 -10.66
N GLY A 73 2.30 -2.28 -11.94
CA GLY A 73 3.58 -2.33 -12.64
C GLY A 73 4.64 -1.44 -11.98
N LYS A 74 4.30 -0.20 -11.62
CA LYS A 74 5.22 0.72 -10.91
C LYS A 74 5.62 0.22 -9.53
N ILE A 75 4.69 -0.40 -8.79
CA ILE A 75 4.98 -0.98 -7.47
C ILE A 75 5.96 -2.14 -7.60
N LYS A 76 5.70 -3.07 -8.53
CA LYS A 76 6.55 -4.25 -8.77
C LYS A 76 7.92 -3.88 -9.35
N GLY A 77 8.00 -2.83 -10.17
CA GLY A 77 9.21 -2.34 -10.82
C GLY A 77 9.93 -1.20 -10.10
N SER A 78 9.56 -0.90 -8.85
CA SER A 78 10.21 0.15 -8.08
C SER A 78 11.68 -0.19 -7.81
N ALA A 79 12.59 0.75 -8.06
CA ALA A 79 14.02 0.57 -7.78
C ALA A 79 14.31 0.32 -6.28
N TYR A 80 13.46 0.88 -5.42
CA TYR A 80 13.45 0.60 -3.99
C TYR A 80 12.17 -0.16 -3.64
N ASP A 81 12.32 -1.39 -3.12
CA ASP A 81 11.17 -2.20 -2.70
C ASP A 81 10.65 -1.74 -1.33
N PHE A 82 9.81 -0.70 -1.36
CA PHE A 82 9.20 -0.13 -0.16
C PHE A 82 8.27 -1.09 0.57
N ARG A 83 7.84 -2.19 -0.07
CA ARG A 83 6.96 -3.21 0.51
C ARG A 83 7.66 -3.94 1.66
N VAL A 84 8.95 -4.27 1.49
CA VAL A 84 9.75 -4.97 2.50
C VAL A 84 9.78 -4.20 3.82
N THR A 85 9.91 -2.88 3.73
CA THR A 85 10.00 -1.97 4.89
C THR A 85 8.66 -1.41 5.37
N CYS A 86 7.53 -1.92 4.90
CA CYS A 86 6.18 -1.48 5.26
C CYS A 86 5.93 0.04 5.07
N ARG A 87 6.58 0.67 4.08
CA ARG A 87 6.47 2.11 3.81
C ARG A 87 5.25 2.40 2.93
N VAL A 88 4.08 2.16 3.49
CA VAL A 88 2.79 2.32 2.83
C VAL A 88 1.87 3.10 3.76
N THR A 89 1.14 4.06 3.18
CA THR A 89 0.08 4.80 3.87
C THR A 89 -1.21 4.65 3.07
N VAL A 90 -2.28 4.23 3.75
CA VAL A 90 -3.61 4.11 3.18
C VAL A 90 -4.40 5.36 3.56
N VAL A 91 -4.91 6.08 2.56
CA VAL A 91 -5.73 7.27 2.80
C VAL A 91 -7.20 6.90 2.60
N LYS A 92 -8.02 7.09 3.64
CA LYS A 92 -9.47 6.90 3.61
C LYS A 92 -10.16 8.22 3.91
N ARG A 93 -11.06 8.65 3.02
CA ARG A 93 -11.89 9.83 3.19
C ARG A 93 -13.33 9.42 3.49
#